data_AF-A0A946FCP7-F1
#
_entry.id   AF-A0A946FCP7-F1
#
_cell.length_a   1.000
_cell.length_b   1.000
_cell.length_c   1.000
_cell.angle_alpha   90.00
_cell.angle_beta   90.00
_cell.angle_gamma   90.00
#
_symmetry.space_group_name_H-M   'P 1'
#
loop_
_entity.id
_entity.type
_entity.pdbx_description
1 polymer ?
#
loop_
_entity_poly.entity_id
_entity_poly.type
_entity_poly.pdbx_seq_one_letter_code
_entity_poly.pdbx_strand_id
1 'polypeptide(L)'
;MEQFRAGRHELLSTPFDVIERQIRAELDELLGGAGFNAAEDIEAIIVNRWAHGYAYTRNFHSLFDQDYEDPNDPRYPHVHARKPFGQISIANSDAGANAMVEEAIEQAHRAVNELRNTE
;
A
#
# COMPACT_ATOMS: atom_id res chain seq x y z
N MET A 1 -0.83 -8.52 -13.91
CA MET A 1 0.58 -8.10 -13.72
C MET A 1 1.01 -6.97 -14.65
N GLU A 2 0.77 -7.06 -15.96
CA GLU A 2 1.15 -6.00 -16.92
C GLU A 2 0.40 -4.69 -16.70
N GLN A 3 -0.90 -4.75 -16.41
CA GLN A 3 -1.72 -3.57 -16.08
C GLN A 3 -1.15 -2.77 -14.90
N PHE A 4 -0.73 -3.43 -13.81
CA PHE A 4 -0.10 -2.74 -12.68
C PHE A 4 1.24 -2.08 -13.08
N ARG A 5 2.01 -2.70 -13.97
CA ARG A 5 3.27 -2.10 -14.48
C ARG A 5 2.96 -0.85 -15.31
N ALA A 6 1.97 -0.93 -16.20
CA ALA A 6 1.53 0.18 -17.03
C ALA A 6 1.01 1.35 -16.17
N GLY A 7 0.10 1.08 -15.22
CA GLY A 7 -0.45 2.12 -14.34
C GLY A 7 0.61 2.79 -13.46
N ARG A 8 1.60 2.03 -12.95
CA ARG A 8 2.75 2.62 -12.25
C ARG A 8 3.60 3.50 -13.16
N HIS A 9 3.85 3.06 -14.39
CA HIS A 9 4.61 3.85 -15.35
C HIS A 9 3.89 5.15 -15.69
N GLU A 10 2.59 5.08 -15.93
CA GLU A 10 1.73 6.25 -16.13
C GLU A 10 1.83 7.20 -14.93
N LEU A 11 1.51 6.73 -13.70
CA LEU A 11 1.54 7.56 -12.49
C LEU A 11 2.90 8.26 -12.27
N LEU A 12 4.00 7.55 -12.51
CA LEU A 12 5.35 8.07 -12.31
C LEU A 12 5.80 9.01 -13.45
N SER A 13 5.32 8.79 -14.67
CA SER A 13 5.68 9.60 -15.85
C SER A 13 4.79 10.84 -16.04
N THR A 14 3.58 10.84 -15.48
CA THR A 14 2.66 11.99 -15.58
C THR A 14 3.28 13.22 -14.91
N PRO A 15 3.50 14.33 -15.66
CA PRO A 15 3.99 15.57 -15.08
C PRO A 15 3.06 16.14 -14.00
N PHE A 16 3.61 16.84 -13.00
CA PHE A 16 2.82 17.38 -11.88
C PHE A 16 1.72 18.35 -12.36
N ASP A 17 2.02 19.21 -13.33
CA ASP A 17 1.08 20.19 -13.88
C ASP A 17 -0.14 19.54 -14.55
N VAL A 18 0.01 18.32 -15.10
CA VAL A 18 -1.13 17.54 -15.61
C VAL A 18 -2.05 17.15 -14.47
N ILE A 19 -1.49 16.59 -13.39
CA ILE A 19 -2.25 16.17 -12.20
C ILE A 19 -2.91 17.38 -11.54
N GLU A 20 -2.17 18.49 -11.40
CA GLU A 20 -2.69 19.73 -10.83
C GLU A 20 -3.88 20.26 -11.62
N ARG A 21 -3.76 20.34 -12.96
CA ARG A 21 -4.88 20.79 -13.82
C ARG A 21 -6.10 19.90 -13.69
N GLN A 22 -5.92 18.58 -13.63
CA GLN A 22 -7.03 17.63 -13.47
C GLN A 22 -7.73 17.81 -12.13
N ILE A 23 -6.98 17.91 -11.03
CA ILE A 23 -7.53 18.15 -9.69
C ILE A 23 -8.36 19.44 -9.67
N ARG A 24 -7.82 20.55 -10.23
CA ARG A 24 -8.54 21.83 -10.28
C ARG A 24 -9.82 21.73 -11.10
N ALA A 25 -9.75 21.12 -12.29
CA ALA A 25 -10.90 20.97 -13.17
C ALA A 25 -12.01 20.10 -12.56
N GLU A 26 -11.66 18.96 -11.95
CA GLU A 26 -12.62 18.07 -11.29
C GLU A 26 -13.29 18.75 -10.09
N LEU A 27 -12.53 19.48 -9.28
CA LEU A 27 -13.10 20.22 -8.14
C LEU A 27 -14.01 21.38 -8.59
N ASP A 28 -13.62 22.12 -9.63
CA ASP A 28 -14.48 23.15 -10.23
C ASP A 28 -15.77 22.57 -10.80
N GLU A 29 -15.70 21.42 -11.48
CA GLU A 29 -16.88 20.75 -12.02
C GLU A 29 -17.83 20.28 -10.91
N LEU A 30 -17.30 19.70 -9.84
CA LEU A 30 -18.09 19.16 -8.73
C LEU A 30 -18.66 20.25 -7.82
N LEU A 31 -17.90 21.31 -7.56
CA LEU A 31 -18.18 22.28 -6.50
C LEU A 31 -18.48 23.69 -7.02
N GLY A 32 -18.20 23.99 -8.30
CA GLY A 32 -18.37 25.33 -8.86
C GLY A 32 -19.81 25.84 -8.81
N GLY A 33 -20.80 24.95 -8.95
CA GLY A 33 -22.22 25.30 -8.78
C GLY A 33 -22.58 25.77 -7.37
N ALA A 34 -21.77 25.45 -6.36
CA ALA A 34 -21.91 25.90 -4.99
C ALA A 34 -21.05 27.15 -4.66
N GLY A 35 -20.36 27.72 -5.66
CA GLY A 35 -19.55 28.93 -5.52
C GLY A 35 -18.06 28.68 -5.24
N PHE A 36 -17.58 27.44 -5.33
CA PHE A 36 -16.15 27.14 -5.29
C PHE A 36 -15.45 27.65 -6.56
N ASN A 37 -14.23 28.16 -6.41
CA ASN A 37 -13.36 28.56 -7.51
C ASN A 37 -11.96 28.00 -7.26
N ALA A 38 -11.57 26.96 -7.98
CA ALA A 38 -10.29 26.29 -7.81
C ALA A 38 -9.09 27.24 -7.99
N ALA A 39 -9.22 28.33 -8.75
CA ALA A 39 -8.14 29.29 -8.96
C ALA A 39 -7.90 30.20 -7.73
N GLU A 40 -8.92 30.41 -6.91
CA GLU A 40 -8.88 31.31 -5.75
C GLU A 40 -8.88 30.56 -4.42
N ASP A 41 -9.59 29.43 -4.33
CA ASP A 41 -9.84 28.71 -3.08
C ASP A 41 -8.79 27.64 -2.76
N ILE A 42 -8.01 27.18 -3.75
CA ILE A 42 -6.94 26.20 -3.54
C ILE A 42 -5.63 26.91 -3.24
N GLU A 43 -5.22 26.86 -1.97
CA GLU A 43 -3.93 27.38 -1.51
C GLU A 43 -2.74 26.56 -2.04
N ALA A 44 -2.81 25.23 -1.94
CA ALA A 44 -1.72 24.36 -2.35
C ALA A 44 -2.20 22.95 -2.71
N ILE A 45 -1.47 22.31 -3.61
CA ILE A 45 -1.65 20.90 -3.99
C ILE A 45 -0.33 20.17 -3.76
N ILE A 46 -0.37 19.09 -2.97
CA ILE A 46 0.76 18.18 -2.75
C ILE A 46 0.34 16.80 -3.21
N VAL A 47 1.14 16.20 -4.11
CA VAL A 47 0.86 14.88 -4.69
C VAL A 47 1.91 13.88 -4.25
N ASN A 48 1.47 12.84 -3.52
CA ASN A 48 2.31 11.70 -3.16
C ASN A 48 2.11 10.56 -4.16
N ARG A 49 3.18 10.15 -4.86
CA ARG A 49 3.11 9.13 -5.93
C ARG A 49 3.65 7.79 -5.46
N TRP A 50 2.80 7.01 -4.82
CA TRP A 50 3.17 5.69 -4.31
C TRP A 50 2.90 4.59 -5.33
N ALA A 51 3.97 4.09 -5.97
CA ALA A 51 3.87 2.98 -6.94
C ALA A 51 3.55 1.63 -6.27
N HIS A 52 3.94 1.46 -5.00
CA HIS A 52 3.65 0.29 -4.16
C HIS A 52 3.25 0.79 -2.77
N GLY A 53 2.05 1.37 -2.66
CA GLY A 53 1.63 2.09 -1.45
C GLY A 53 1.13 1.20 -0.30
N TYR A 54 0.81 -0.06 -0.57
CA TYR A 54 0.17 -0.94 0.41
C TYR A 54 0.63 -2.40 0.26
N ALA A 55 0.70 -3.09 1.39
CA ALA A 55 0.84 -4.53 1.41
C ALA A 55 -0.40 -5.20 0.82
N TYR A 56 -0.22 -6.30 0.10
CA TYR A 56 -1.34 -7.08 -0.40
C TYR A 56 -1.89 -7.99 0.68
N THR A 57 -3.22 -8.02 0.80
CA THR A 57 -3.90 -8.94 1.70
C THR A 57 -3.86 -10.39 1.20
N ARG A 58 -4.06 -11.34 2.11
CA ARG A 58 -4.38 -12.71 1.71
C ARG A 58 -5.60 -12.67 0.78
N ASN A 59 -5.53 -13.40 -0.32
CA ASN A 59 -6.60 -13.44 -1.31
C ASN A 59 -6.91 -12.09 -1.99
N PHE A 60 -5.90 -11.24 -2.18
CA PHE A 60 -6.04 -9.92 -2.84
C PHE A 60 -6.66 -10.04 -4.24
N HIS A 61 -6.32 -11.09 -4.99
CA HIS A 61 -6.99 -11.46 -6.23
C HIS A 61 -7.82 -12.73 -6.01
N SER A 62 -9.05 -12.59 -5.52
CA SER A 62 -9.95 -13.72 -5.21
C SER A 62 -10.17 -14.76 -6.32
N LEU A 63 -9.92 -14.38 -7.57
CA LEU A 63 -10.02 -15.27 -8.74
C LEU A 63 -8.76 -16.09 -9.03
N PHE A 64 -7.60 -15.66 -8.52
CA PHE A 64 -6.29 -16.22 -8.89
C PHE A 64 -5.47 -16.68 -7.68
N ASP A 65 -5.76 -16.14 -6.50
CA ASP A 65 -5.07 -16.46 -5.26
C ASP A 65 -5.71 -17.71 -4.64
N GLN A 66 -4.85 -18.60 -4.12
CA GLN A 66 -5.30 -19.69 -3.27
C GLN A 66 -5.41 -19.18 -1.84
N ASP A 67 -6.59 -19.35 -1.25
CA ASP A 67 -6.82 -19.13 0.18
C ASP A 67 -6.69 -20.48 0.91
N TYR A 68 -5.99 -20.46 2.03
CA TYR A 68 -5.77 -21.59 2.92
C TYR A 68 -6.47 -21.32 4.25
N GLU A 69 -7.01 -22.37 4.87
CA GLU A 69 -7.76 -22.28 6.12
C GLU A 69 -6.94 -21.64 7.26
N ASP A 70 -5.65 -22.00 7.37
CA ASP A 70 -4.73 -21.40 8.33
C ASP A 70 -4.14 -20.09 7.75
N PRO A 71 -4.37 -18.92 8.38
CA PRO A 71 -3.78 -17.66 7.94
C PRO A 71 -2.25 -17.64 8.02
N ASN A 72 -1.64 -18.55 8.77
CA ASN A 72 -0.18 -18.71 8.91
C ASN A 72 0.35 -19.91 8.10
N ASP A 73 -0.38 -20.39 7.10
CA ASP A 73 0.09 -21.47 6.24
C ASP A 73 1.41 -21.08 5.52
N PRO A 74 2.46 -21.90 5.58
CA PRO A 74 3.77 -21.59 4.99
C PRO A 74 3.76 -21.50 3.45
N ARG A 75 2.67 -21.91 2.78
CA ARG A 75 2.47 -21.71 1.34
C ARG A 75 2.18 -20.26 0.99
N TYR A 76 1.72 -19.45 1.94
CA TYR A 76 1.60 -18.02 1.70
C TYR A 76 2.97 -17.34 1.56
N PRO A 77 3.16 -16.45 0.56
CA PRO A 77 4.43 -15.77 0.35
C PRO A 77 4.91 -14.96 1.56
N HIS A 78 4.01 -14.24 2.25
CA HIS A 78 4.36 -13.44 3.42
C HIS A 78 4.80 -14.29 4.62
N VAL A 79 4.13 -15.43 4.86
CA VAL A 79 4.52 -16.37 5.92
C VAL A 79 5.87 -16.99 5.62
N HIS A 80 6.11 -17.38 4.37
CA HIS A 80 7.40 -17.90 3.94
C HIS A 80 8.50 -16.85 4.08
N ALA A 81 8.25 -15.63 3.60
CA ALA A 81 9.22 -14.54 3.56
C ALA A 81 9.57 -13.97 4.94
N ARG A 82 8.64 -14.00 5.92
CA ARG A 82 8.88 -13.41 7.25
C ARG A 82 9.62 -14.31 8.23
N LYS A 83 9.99 -15.54 7.83
CA LYS A 83 10.70 -16.48 8.70
C LYS A 83 12.04 -15.89 9.14
N PRO A 84 12.44 -16.07 10.41
CA PRO A 84 13.76 -15.65 10.87
C PRO A 84 14.90 -16.31 10.09
N PHE A 85 15.99 -15.58 9.90
CA PHE A 85 17.24 -16.07 9.34
C PHE A 85 18.39 -15.81 10.31
N GLY A 86 18.74 -16.82 11.11
CA GLY A 86 19.68 -16.66 12.21
C GLY A 86 19.15 -15.62 13.21
N GLN A 87 19.95 -14.58 13.48
CA GLN A 87 19.60 -13.48 14.39
C GLN A 87 18.82 -12.35 13.70
N ILE A 88 18.27 -12.59 12.51
CA ILE A 88 17.53 -11.60 11.73
C ILE A 88 16.04 -12.00 11.71
N SER A 89 15.19 -11.18 12.31
CA SER A 89 13.73 -11.30 12.20
C SER A 89 13.16 -10.20 11.30
N ILE A 90 12.11 -10.50 10.55
CA ILE A 90 11.50 -9.60 9.57
C ILE A 90 10.14 -9.11 10.10
N ALA A 91 9.94 -7.79 10.11
CA ALA A 91 8.71 -7.14 10.58
C ALA A 91 8.31 -5.96 9.68
N ASN A 92 7.02 -5.90 9.34
CA ASN A 92 6.28 -4.81 8.70
C ASN A 92 4.84 -5.29 8.42
N SER A 93 4.03 -4.46 7.78
CA SER A 93 2.70 -4.80 7.23
C SER A 93 2.72 -6.00 6.27
N ASP A 94 3.75 -6.08 5.41
CA ASP A 94 3.88 -7.15 4.40
C ASP A 94 4.10 -8.52 5.04
N ALA A 95 4.79 -8.58 6.18
CA ALA A 95 4.93 -9.79 6.98
C ALA A 95 3.59 -10.28 7.53
N GLY A 96 2.60 -9.40 7.66
CA GLY A 96 1.24 -9.76 8.07
C GLY A 96 0.27 -9.97 6.92
N ALA A 97 0.68 -9.68 5.68
CA ALA A 97 -0.24 -9.52 4.54
C ALA A 97 -1.45 -8.65 4.90
N ASN A 98 -1.20 -7.47 5.48
CA ASN A 98 -2.24 -6.49 5.77
C ASN A 98 -1.64 -5.08 5.74
N ALA A 99 -2.29 -4.20 4.98
CA ALA A 99 -1.83 -2.84 4.69
C ALA A 99 -1.95 -1.87 5.89
N MET A 100 -2.54 -2.32 6.99
CA MET A 100 -2.89 -1.47 8.10
C MET A 100 -1.74 -1.28 9.10
N VAL A 101 -1.77 -0.16 9.83
CA VAL A 101 -0.70 0.21 10.77
C VAL A 101 -0.63 -0.76 11.96
N GLU A 102 -1.78 -1.22 12.44
CA GLU A 102 -1.88 -2.17 13.54
C GLU A 102 -1.15 -3.48 13.22
N GLU A 103 -1.24 -3.96 11.97
CA GLU A 103 -0.51 -5.16 11.54
C GLU A 103 0.99 -4.94 11.64
N ALA A 104 1.49 -3.80 11.18
CA ALA A 104 2.92 -3.50 11.25
C ALA A 104 3.43 -3.52 12.71
N ILE A 105 2.61 -3.04 13.65
CA ILE A 105 2.90 -3.08 15.09
C ILE A 105 2.87 -4.51 15.63
N GLU A 106 1.85 -5.30 15.28
CA GLU A 106 1.73 -6.70 15.69
C GLU A 106 2.90 -7.55 15.17
N GLN A 107 3.30 -7.35 13.91
CA GLN A 107 4.44 -8.03 13.31
C GLN A 107 5.77 -7.60 13.94
N ALA A 108 5.90 -6.35 14.37
CA ALA A 108 7.05 -5.91 15.16
C ALA A 108 7.09 -6.61 16.52
N HIS A 109 5.96 -6.71 17.22
CA HIS A 109 5.87 -7.43 18.48
C HIS A 109 6.23 -8.92 18.33
N ARG A 110 5.74 -9.59 17.28
CA ARG A 110 6.13 -10.97 16.92
C ARG A 110 7.65 -11.07 16.75
N ALA A 111 8.22 -10.26 15.86
CA ALA A 111 9.63 -10.36 15.48
C ALA A 111 10.58 -10.15 16.68
N VAL A 112 10.25 -9.23 17.59
CA VAL A 112 11.00 -9.04 18.84
C VAL A 112 10.98 -10.29 19.71
N ASN A 113 9.84 -10.99 19.81
CA ASN A 113 9.75 -12.23 20.58
C ASN A 113 10.51 -13.39 19.93
N GLU A 114 10.57 -13.45 18.59
CA GLU A 114 11.39 -14.45 17.87
C GLU A 114 12.88 -14.30 18.19
N LEU A 115 13.39 -13.07 18.25
CA LEU A 115 14.78 -12.79 18.62
C LEU A 115 15.10 -13.25 20.04
N ARG A 116 14.15 -13.12 20.97
CA ARG A 116 14.30 -13.53 22.37
C ARG A 116 14.32 -15.05 22.55
N ASN A 117 13.75 -15.79 21.60
CA ASN A 117 13.65 -17.25 21.61
C ASN A 117 14.78 -17.93 20.82
N THR A 118 15.77 -17.17 20.34
CA THR A 118 16.95 -17.70 19.65
C THR A 118 18.03 -18.02 20.70
N GLU A 119 17.85 -19.14 21.43
CA GLU A 119 18.90 -19.76 22.27
C GLU A 119 19.73 -20.77 21.46
#